data_AF-A0A2G2V4Q4-F1
#
_entry.id   AF-A0A2G2V4Q4-F1
#
_cell.length_a   1.000
_cell.length_b   1.000
_cell.length_c   1.000
_cell.angle_alpha   90.00
_cell.angle_beta   90.00
_cell.angle_gamma   90.00
#
_symmetry.space_group_name_H-M   'P 1'
#
loop_
_entity.id
_entity.type
_entity.pdbx_description
1 polymer ?
#
loop_
_entity_poly.entity_id
_entity_poly.type
_entity_poly.pdbx_seq_one_letter_code
_entity_poly.pdbx_strand_id
1 'polypeptide(L)'
;MRNWFKRKKKSKAKMDKWQSGALKLLLCTEFEEEPNTMDYSIGKRWKVLCGKNNWDGLMDPLDHDLRRYIIHYGEMAQASYDNFNFNKVSKNAGNNRYSKNDLFAKVGLDIGNPFKYRVTKYFYATSSIEVPEAFIIQSLSRESWCKESNWIGYIAVSTDEGKVALGRREILISWRGTVQTLDWVDDLDFFQVSAPKIFRGNTDPKIHRGWYSIYSSEDPRSPFNKTSARDQVIEEVKRLAEEYKSEEISITITGHSMGAAVGTLNAIDIVVNGFNKGCLVTAFLFASPKVGDSNFKNAFSNLENLRILRVSNALDIVPNYPMIDYSEIGVELVIDTTKSRYLKVPGDVRSWHSLEVHMHGVAGFQGANKCGFKLEVGRDISLVNKHLDALKDEYCVPACWWVEKNNGMVQQDDGSWNLMDHENDDDDD
;
A
#
# COMPACT_ATOMS: atom_id res chain seq x y z
N MET A 1 -7.37 -41.39 64.65
CA MET A 1 -7.00 -40.89 65.99
C MET A 1 -5.59 -41.41 66.30
N ARG A 2 -4.64 -40.51 66.63
CA ARG A 2 -3.22 -40.72 67.05
C ARG A 2 -2.20 -40.95 65.90
N ASN A 3 -1.46 -39.91 65.49
CA ASN A 3 -0.15 -39.39 65.98
C ASN A 3 1.01 -40.01 65.16
N TRP A 4 1.66 -39.33 64.20
CA TRP A 4 2.60 -38.17 64.25
C TRP A 4 3.94 -38.45 64.95
N PHE A 5 5.04 -38.02 64.28
CA PHE A 5 6.48 -38.08 64.57
C PHE A 5 7.26 -39.28 63.97
N LYS A 6 8.35 -39.12 63.19
CA LYS A 6 9.53 -38.25 63.40
C LYS A 6 10.44 -38.15 62.14
N ARG A 7 10.93 -36.91 61.90
CA ARG A 7 12.30 -36.47 61.46
C ARG A 7 12.86 -36.90 60.09
N LYS A 8 13.02 -36.02 59.10
CA LYS A 8 14.02 -34.92 58.87
C LYS A 8 15.50 -35.35 58.73
N LYS A 9 15.98 -35.16 57.48
CA LYS A 9 17.21 -34.44 57.01
C LYS A 9 18.61 -35.10 57.07
N LYS A 10 19.15 -35.24 55.84
CA LYS A 10 20.43 -34.71 55.28
C LYS A 10 21.77 -35.41 55.57
N SER A 11 22.40 -35.89 54.49
CA SER A 11 23.72 -35.46 53.94
C SER A 11 23.92 -36.19 52.59
N LYS A 12 23.88 -35.60 51.39
CA LYS A 12 24.76 -34.59 50.76
C LYS A 12 26.25 -34.90 50.89
N ALA A 13 26.87 -35.44 49.82
CA ALA A 13 27.97 -34.81 49.06
C ALA A 13 28.98 -35.81 48.46
N LYS A 14 29.05 -35.84 47.13
CA LYS A 14 30.23 -35.79 46.23
C LYS A 14 29.69 -35.94 44.78
N MET A 15 29.46 -34.88 44.00
CA MET A 15 30.43 -34.06 43.24
C MET A 15 31.55 -34.91 42.65
N ASP A 16 31.91 -34.90 41.37
CA ASP A 16 31.42 -34.33 40.10
C ASP A 16 32.36 -34.96 39.05
N LYS A 17 31.90 -35.14 37.80
CA LYS A 17 32.58 -34.69 36.56
C LYS A 17 32.57 -35.62 35.31
N TRP A 18 31.78 -35.16 34.31
CA TRP A 18 31.94 -35.13 32.81
C TRP A 18 31.97 -36.49 32.09
N GLN A 19 31.27 -36.77 30.97
CA GLN A 19 30.88 -35.96 29.81
C GLN A 19 29.83 -36.74 28.97
N SER A 20 29.11 -36.05 28.08
CA SER A 20 28.05 -36.50 27.14
C SER A 20 26.66 -36.11 27.64
N GLY A 21 25.84 -35.33 26.95
CA GLY A 21 25.82 -34.94 25.54
C GLY A 21 24.35 -34.65 25.24
N ALA A 22 24.07 -33.48 24.69
CA ALA A 22 22.75 -32.85 24.67
C ALA A 22 21.68 -33.63 23.90
N LEU A 23 20.48 -33.71 24.49
CA LEU A 23 19.22 -33.46 23.78
C LEU A 23 18.12 -33.15 24.81
N LYS A 24 18.10 -31.91 25.30
CA LYS A 24 17.01 -31.42 26.15
C LYS A 24 16.11 -30.55 25.30
N LEU A 25 14.99 -31.14 24.92
CA LEU A 25 13.78 -30.51 24.42
C LEU A 25 13.48 -29.26 25.29
N LEU A 26 13.78 -28.07 24.77
CA LEU A 26 13.34 -26.83 25.38
C LEU A 26 11.90 -26.61 24.92
N LEU A 27 10.98 -27.00 25.79
CA LEU A 27 9.60 -26.55 25.77
C LEU A 27 9.61 -25.02 25.74
N CYS A 28 9.14 -24.44 24.64
CA CYS A 28 8.63 -23.07 24.62
C CYS A 28 7.53 -22.98 25.67
N THR A 29 7.83 -22.39 26.82
CA THR A 29 6.79 -21.83 27.68
C THR A 29 6.20 -20.65 26.93
N GLU A 30 5.05 -20.89 26.32
CA GLU A 30 4.11 -19.88 25.87
C GLU A 30 3.85 -18.94 27.03
N PHE A 31 4.34 -17.70 26.92
CA PHE A 31 3.76 -16.59 27.64
C PHE A 31 2.48 -16.24 26.88
N GLU A 32 1.35 -16.82 27.30
CA GLU A 32 0.05 -16.25 27.02
C GLU A 32 0.00 -14.88 27.72
N GLU A 33 0.27 -13.81 26.97
CA GLU A 33 -0.22 -12.48 27.36
C GLU A 33 -1.75 -12.53 27.27
N GLU A 34 -2.42 -12.42 28.41
CA GLU A 34 -3.87 -12.19 28.43
C GLU A 34 -4.19 -10.95 27.57
N PRO A 35 -5.14 -11.04 26.62
CA PRO A 35 -5.48 -9.91 25.78
C PRO A 35 -6.11 -8.83 26.66
N ASN A 36 -5.39 -7.73 26.85
CA ASN A 36 -5.90 -6.55 27.51
C ASN A 36 -7.11 -6.05 26.69
N THR A 37 -8.30 -6.33 27.19
CA THR A 37 -9.58 -5.99 26.56
C THR A 37 -9.81 -4.48 26.60
N MET A 38 -9.20 -3.75 25.67
CA MET A 38 -9.79 -2.50 25.21
C MET A 38 -10.65 -2.81 23.98
N ASP A 39 -11.97 -2.67 24.15
CA ASP A 39 -13.01 -2.82 23.12
C ASP A 39 -12.82 -1.77 22.00
N TYR A 40 -11.89 -2.06 21.10
CA TYR A 40 -11.57 -1.23 19.94
C TYR A 40 -12.22 -1.83 18.69
N SER A 41 -13.53 -1.61 18.55
CA SER A 41 -14.18 -1.78 17.24
C SER A 41 -13.75 -0.60 16.36
N ILE A 42 -12.82 -0.86 15.45
CA ILE A 42 -12.40 0.04 14.36
C ILE A 42 -13.60 0.74 13.71
N GLY A 43 -14.69 0.00 13.48
CA GLY A 43 -15.94 0.55 12.95
C GLY A 43 -16.58 1.65 13.80
N LYS A 44 -16.42 1.67 15.13
CA LYS A 44 -16.89 2.78 15.97
C LYS A 44 -16.00 4.02 15.86
N ARG A 45 -14.71 3.84 15.55
CA ARG A 45 -13.68 4.90 15.54
C ARG A 45 -13.34 5.42 14.14
N TRP A 46 -13.98 4.89 13.10
CA TRP A 46 -13.56 5.07 11.71
C TRP A 46 -13.34 6.54 11.32
N LYS A 47 -14.19 7.48 11.75
CA LYS A 47 -14.03 8.90 11.43
C LYS A 47 -12.72 9.48 11.96
N VAL A 48 -12.34 9.10 13.19
CA VAL A 48 -11.09 9.57 13.81
C VAL A 48 -9.89 8.89 13.15
N LEU A 49 -10.00 7.60 12.84
CA LEU A 49 -8.96 6.85 12.13
C LEU A 49 -8.77 7.35 10.68
N CYS A 50 -9.82 7.90 10.07
CA CYS A 50 -9.79 8.62 8.79
C CYS A 50 -9.41 10.11 8.94
N GLY A 51 -8.86 10.51 10.08
CA GLY A 51 -8.25 11.84 10.23
C GLY A 51 -9.22 12.98 10.44
N LYS A 52 -10.46 12.75 10.92
CA LYS A 52 -11.41 13.85 11.24
C LYS A 52 -10.74 15.01 12.00
N ASN A 53 -9.85 14.69 12.93
CA ASN A 53 -9.05 15.63 13.73
C ASN A 53 -7.54 15.61 13.37
N ASN A 54 -7.19 15.40 12.10
CA ASN A 54 -5.80 15.34 11.61
C ASN A 54 -4.90 14.38 12.39
N TRP A 55 -5.47 13.26 12.87
CA TRP A 55 -4.78 12.24 13.68
C TRP A 55 -4.10 12.79 14.94
N ASP A 56 -4.58 13.92 15.48
CA ASP A 56 -4.05 14.49 16.72
C ASP A 56 -4.13 13.47 17.87
N GLY A 57 -3.01 13.32 18.58
CA GLY A 57 -2.85 12.33 19.64
C GLY A 57 -2.78 10.86 19.21
N LEU A 58 -2.80 10.53 17.91
CA LEU A 58 -2.74 9.15 17.42
C LEU A 58 -1.39 8.73 16.82
N MET A 59 -0.44 9.64 16.65
CA MET A 59 0.79 9.40 15.86
C MET A 59 2.02 9.06 16.71
N ASP A 60 2.13 9.60 17.93
CA ASP A 60 3.25 9.34 18.84
C ASP A 60 2.79 9.30 20.32
N PRO A 61 2.66 8.11 20.94
CA PRO A 61 2.85 6.79 20.33
C PRO A 61 1.76 6.48 19.29
N LEU A 62 2.11 5.72 18.26
CA LEU A 62 1.17 5.36 17.20
C LEU A 62 0.05 4.45 17.75
N ASP A 63 -1.18 4.95 17.68
CA ASP A 63 -2.41 4.26 18.09
C ASP A 63 -2.52 2.89 17.40
N HIS A 64 -2.96 1.88 18.17
CA HIS A 64 -2.99 0.50 17.72
C HIS A 64 -3.96 0.26 16.55
N ASP A 65 -5.13 0.89 16.55
CA ASP A 65 -6.08 0.76 15.43
C ASP A 65 -5.62 1.56 14.22
N LEU A 66 -5.05 2.76 14.44
CA LEU A 66 -4.48 3.55 13.35
C LEU A 66 -3.33 2.80 12.67
N ARG A 67 -2.49 2.10 13.43
CA ARG A 67 -1.44 1.23 12.90
C ARG A 67 -2.01 0.16 11.98
N ARG A 68 -3.07 -0.52 12.42
CA ARG A 68 -3.77 -1.54 11.60
C ARG A 68 -4.38 -0.93 10.35
N TYR A 69 -4.96 0.26 10.44
CA TYR A 69 -5.51 1.00 9.29
C TYR A 69 -4.43 1.39 8.27
N ILE A 70 -3.33 1.96 8.73
CA ILE A 70 -2.21 2.32 7.84
C ILE A 70 -1.70 1.06 7.14
N ILE A 71 -1.46 -0.04 7.87
CA ILE A 71 -1.02 -1.30 7.25
C ILE A 71 -2.04 -1.81 6.25
N HIS A 72 -3.33 -1.82 6.59
CA HIS A 72 -4.40 -2.24 5.70
C HIS A 72 -4.39 -1.47 4.37
N TYR A 73 -4.33 -0.14 4.41
CA TYR A 73 -4.29 0.66 3.17
C TYR A 73 -2.95 0.53 2.44
N GLY A 74 -1.86 0.26 3.15
CA GLY A 74 -0.57 -0.13 2.55
C GLY A 74 -0.67 -1.45 1.79
N GLU A 75 -1.36 -2.45 2.35
CA GLU A 75 -1.62 -3.74 1.70
C GLU A 75 -2.47 -3.55 0.43
N MET A 76 -3.47 -2.67 0.49
CA MET A 76 -4.26 -2.32 -0.69
C MET A 76 -3.45 -1.62 -1.79
N ALA A 77 -2.43 -0.82 -1.44
CA ALA A 77 -1.47 -0.31 -2.41
C ALA A 77 -0.53 -1.41 -2.92
N GLN A 78 -0.08 -2.32 -2.05
CA GLN A 78 0.81 -3.43 -2.39
C GLN A 78 0.15 -4.45 -3.34
N ALA A 79 -1.16 -4.67 -3.21
CA ALA A 79 -1.94 -5.49 -4.14
C ALA A 79 -1.75 -5.05 -5.59
N SER A 80 -1.56 -3.74 -5.83
CA SER A 80 -1.31 -3.21 -7.15
C SER A 80 0.05 -3.59 -7.71
N TYR A 81 1.07 -3.72 -6.86
CA TYR A 81 2.36 -4.25 -7.29
C TYR A 81 2.27 -5.75 -7.56
N ASP A 82 1.63 -6.49 -6.66
CA ASP A 82 1.57 -7.95 -6.72
C ASP A 82 0.75 -8.45 -7.92
N ASN A 83 -0.26 -7.68 -8.33
CA ASN A 83 -1.09 -7.94 -9.49
C ASN A 83 -0.50 -7.42 -10.81
N PHE A 84 0.56 -6.61 -10.81
CA PHE A 84 1.03 -6.00 -12.04
C PHE A 84 2.07 -6.86 -12.76
N ASN A 85 1.97 -6.96 -14.09
CA ASN A 85 2.89 -7.73 -14.90
C ASN A 85 4.12 -6.92 -15.34
N PHE A 86 5.20 -7.04 -14.56
CA PHE A 86 6.50 -6.41 -14.85
C PHE A 86 7.32 -7.12 -15.93
N ASN A 87 6.90 -8.29 -16.41
CA ASN A 87 7.72 -9.11 -17.30
C ASN A 87 7.68 -8.57 -18.75
N LYS A 88 8.65 -7.72 -19.12
CA LYS A 88 8.71 -7.07 -20.44
C LYS A 88 8.69 -8.03 -21.63
N VAL A 89 9.13 -9.28 -21.47
CA VAL A 89 9.06 -10.26 -22.58
C VAL A 89 7.65 -10.79 -22.82
N SER A 90 6.75 -10.66 -21.85
CA SER A 90 5.36 -11.04 -22.00
C SER A 90 4.61 -10.06 -22.90
N LYS A 91 3.70 -10.59 -23.74
CA LYS A 91 2.74 -9.78 -24.48
C LYS A 91 1.78 -9.00 -23.57
N ASN A 92 1.66 -9.38 -22.29
CA ASN A 92 0.80 -8.75 -21.29
C ASN A 92 1.59 -7.82 -20.34
N ALA A 93 2.85 -7.51 -20.64
CA ALA A 93 3.65 -6.60 -19.84
C ALA A 93 2.96 -5.24 -19.70
N GLY A 94 2.87 -4.71 -18.47
CA GLY A 94 2.14 -3.46 -18.21
C GLY A 94 0.67 -3.62 -17.89
N ASN A 95 0.12 -4.83 -17.95
CA ASN A 95 -1.27 -5.14 -17.57
C ASN A 95 -1.37 -5.74 -16.14
N ASN A 96 -2.59 -5.97 -15.67
CA ASN A 96 -2.85 -6.81 -14.48
C ASN A 96 -2.66 -8.30 -14.78
N ARG A 97 -2.43 -9.10 -13.74
CA ARG A 97 -2.31 -10.57 -13.81
C ARG A 97 -3.63 -11.25 -13.53
N TYR A 98 -4.36 -10.79 -12.53
CA TYR A 98 -5.57 -11.44 -12.02
C TYR A 98 -6.82 -10.64 -12.35
N SER A 99 -7.94 -11.35 -12.49
CA SER A 99 -9.26 -10.77 -12.69
C SER A 99 -9.68 -9.92 -11.47
N LYS A 100 -10.69 -9.06 -11.65
CA LYS A 100 -11.29 -8.27 -10.56
C LYS A 100 -11.79 -9.15 -9.42
N ASN A 101 -12.40 -10.29 -9.75
CA ASN A 101 -13.00 -11.21 -8.78
C ASN A 101 -11.95 -11.96 -7.96
N ASP A 102 -10.79 -12.23 -8.56
CA ASP A 102 -9.75 -13.04 -7.94
C ASP A 102 -8.64 -12.21 -7.26
N LEU A 103 -8.57 -10.89 -7.52
CA LEU A 103 -7.48 -10.02 -7.06
C LEU A 103 -7.08 -10.27 -5.61
N PHE A 104 -7.99 -10.06 -4.66
CA PHE A 104 -7.66 -10.11 -3.23
C PHE A 104 -7.31 -11.52 -2.76
N ALA A 105 -7.95 -12.55 -3.32
CA ALA A 105 -7.61 -13.93 -3.00
C ALA A 105 -6.22 -14.30 -3.52
N LYS A 106 -5.91 -13.94 -4.79
CA LYS A 106 -4.65 -14.28 -5.47
C LYS A 106 -3.46 -13.50 -4.91
N VAL A 107 -3.65 -12.25 -4.49
CA VAL A 107 -2.58 -11.45 -3.86
C VAL A 107 -2.41 -11.70 -2.36
N GLY A 108 -3.23 -12.58 -1.76
CA GLY A 108 -3.11 -12.98 -0.36
C GLY A 108 -3.70 -11.99 0.65
N LEU A 109 -4.72 -11.23 0.26
CA LEU A 109 -5.40 -10.24 1.10
C LEU A 109 -6.82 -10.62 1.51
N ASP A 110 -7.25 -11.85 1.21
CA ASP A 110 -8.54 -12.37 1.64
C ASP A 110 -8.47 -13.06 3.02
N ILE A 111 -7.60 -14.07 3.16
CA ILE A 111 -7.49 -14.86 4.39
C ILE A 111 -6.96 -14.01 5.55
N GLY A 112 -7.65 -14.03 6.69
CA GLY A 112 -7.24 -13.30 7.90
C GLY A 112 -7.47 -11.78 7.86
N ASN A 113 -7.93 -11.24 6.73
CA ASN A 113 -8.28 -9.83 6.59
C ASN A 113 -9.78 -9.61 6.88
N PRO A 114 -10.15 -8.87 7.94
CA PRO A 114 -11.55 -8.59 8.26
C PRO A 114 -12.18 -7.53 7.34
N PHE A 115 -11.37 -6.74 6.63
CA PHE A 115 -11.84 -5.66 5.77
C PHE A 115 -12.06 -6.19 4.36
N LYS A 116 -13.28 -6.65 4.09
CA LYS A 116 -13.66 -7.30 2.84
C LYS A 116 -14.09 -6.29 1.78
N TYR A 117 -13.59 -6.46 0.56
CA TYR A 117 -13.89 -5.61 -0.59
C TYR A 117 -14.17 -6.45 -1.82
N ARG A 118 -14.91 -5.87 -2.75
CA ARG A 118 -15.05 -6.36 -4.12
C ARG A 118 -14.49 -5.31 -5.06
N VAL A 119 -13.60 -5.71 -5.97
CA VAL A 119 -13.11 -4.83 -7.03
C VAL A 119 -14.23 -4.59 -8.03
N THR A 120 -14.46 -3.33 -8.38
CA THR A 120 -15.52 -2.95 -9.32
C THR A 120 -14.95 -2.52 -10.66
N LYS A 121 -13.79 -1.83 -10.67
CA LYS A 121 -13.17 -1.33 -11.88
C LYS A 121 -11.66 -1.39 -11.84
N TYR A 122 -11.04 -1.86 -12.92
CA TYR A 122 -9.65 -1.56 -13.24
C TYR A 122 -9.58 -0.31 -14.10
N PHE A 123 -8.54 0.50 -13.89
CA PHE A 123 -8.32 1.70 -14.68
C PHE A 123 -6.89 1.77 -15.18
N TYR A 124 -6.75 2.46 -16.30
CA TYR A 124 -5.54 2.47 -17.11
C TYR A 124 -5.05 3.90 -17.28
N ALA A 125 -3.75 4.09 -17.47
CA ALA A 125 -3.15 5.38 -17.79
C ALA A 125 -2.25 5.28 -19.03
N THR A 126 -2.22 6.38 -19.75
CA THR A 126 -1.22 6.71 -20.77
C THR A 126 -0.57 8.05 -20.40
N SER A 127 0.43 8.48 -21.15
CA SER A 127 1.12 9.75 -20.94
C SER A 127 1.27 10.51 -22.25
N SER A 128 0.86 11.77 -22.27
CA SER A 128 1.04 12.67 -23.43
C SER A 128 2.47 13.18 -23.58
N ILE A 129 3.34 12.89 -22.62
CA ILE A 129 4.76 13.21 -22.63
C ILE A 129 5.58 11.94 -22.41
N GLU A 130 6.84 11.97 -22.80
CA GLU A 130 7.79 10.95 -22.39
C GLU A 130 7.93 10.95 -20.86
N VAL A 131 7.85 9.75 -20.28
CA VAL A 131 7.98 9.49 -18.85
C VAL A 131 8.93 8.31 -18.66
N PRO A 132 9.60 8.20 -17.50
CA PRO A 132 10.45 7.06 -17.21
C PRO A 132 9.71 5.74 -17.42
N GLU A 133 10.40 4.73 -17.95
CA GLU A 133 9.82 3.41 -18.22
C GLU A 133 9.29 2.73 -16.95
N ALA A 134 9.82 3.11 -15.78
CA ALA A 134 9.31 2.68 -14.48
C ALA A 134 7.84 3.08 -14.24
N PHE A 135 7.30 4.06 -14.98
CA PHE A 135 5.91 4.53 -14.85
C PHE A 135 5.01 3.78 -15.82
N ILE A 136 5.40 3.72 -17.10
CA ILE A 136 4.70 3.03 -18.19
C ILE A 136 5.69 2.05 -18.85
N ILE A 137 5.53 0.77 -18.53
CA ILE A 137 6.32 -0.32 -19.11
C ILE A 137 5.78 -0.69 -20.49
N GLN A 138 6.69 -0.87 -21.45
CA GLN A 138 6.37 -1.38 -22.77
C GLN A 138 6.76 -2.86 -22.90
N SER A 139 5.89 -3.66 -23.50
CA SER A 139 6.21 -5.03 -23.89
C SER A 139 7.23 -5.04 -25.04
N LEU A 140 8.17 -5.98 -24.98
CA LEU A 140 9.09 -6.32 -26.08
C LEU A 140 8.40 -7.16 -27.17
N SER A 141 7.21 -7.68 -26.91
CA SER A 141 6.46 -8.49 -27.86
C SER A 141 5.81 -7.61 -28.94
N ARG A 142 5.85 -8.07 -30.20
CA ARG A 142 5.09 -7.45 -31.30
C ARG A 142 3.58 -7.61 -31.15
N GLU A 143 3.16 -8.61 -30.38
CA GLU A 143 1.77 -8.94 -30.07
C GLU A 143 1.31 -8.31 -28.75
N SER A 144 1.97 -7.23 -28.31
CA SER A 144 1.62 -6.55 -27.05
C SER A 144 0.14 -6.21 -26.98
N TRP A 145 -0.46 -6.43 -25.81
CA TRP A 145 -1.84 -6.07 -25.51
C TRP A 145 -2.09 -4.55 -25.67
N CYS A 146 -1.09 -3.73 -25.33
CA CYS A 146 -1.09 -2.29 -25.57
C CYS A 146 0.36 -1.76 -25.70
N LYS A 147 0.55 -0.65 -26.42
CA LYS A 147 1.87 -0.02 -26.61
C LYS A 147 2.09 1.24 -25.76
N GLU A 148 1.02 1.91 -25.38
CA GLU A 148 1.07 3.26 -24.80
C GLU A 148 0.26 3.37 -23.50
N SER A 149 -0.43 2.30 -23.08
CA SER A 149 -1.27 2.26 -21.88
C SER A 149 -0.83 1.15 -20.95
N ASN A 150 -0.86 1.44 -19.65
CA ASN A 150 -0.67 0.45 -18.59
C ASN A 150 -1.84 0.44 -17.62
N TRP A 151 -2.08 -0.73 -17.03
CA TRP A 151 -2.88 -0.86 -15.82
C TRP A 151 -2.22 -0.02 -14.71
N ILE A 152 -2.99 0.87 -14.08
CA ILE A 152 -2.46 1.85 -13.12
C ILE A 152 -3.19 1.83 -11.78
N GLY A 153 -4.18 0.95 -11.62
CA GLY A 153 -4.84 0.76 -10.34
C GLY A 153 -6.22 0.14 -10.45
N TYR A 154 -6.90 0.11 -9.31
CA TYR A 154 -8.23 -0.44 -9.17
C TYR A 154 -9.10 0.35 -8.20
N ILE A 155 -10.41 0.24 -8.41
CA ILE A 155 -11.45 0.73 -7.50
C ILE A 155 -12.15 -0.47 -6.91
N ALA A 156 -12.33 -0.45 -5.60
CA ALA A 156 -13.05 -1.47 -4.87
C ALA A 156 -14.07 -0.82 -3.94
N VAL A 157 -15.12 -1.55 -3.61
CA VAL A 157 -16.09 -1.14 -2.60
C VAL A 157 -16.15 -2.20 -1.51
N SER A 158 -16.20 -1.78 -0.25
CA SER A 158 -16.31 -2.71 0.87
C SER A 158 -17.58 -3.55 0.71
N THR A 159 -17.53 -4.86 0.95
CA THR A 159 -18.72 -5.72 0.98
C THR A 159 -19.58 -5.42 2.21
N ASP A 160 -20.74 -6.06 2.38
CA ASP A 160 -21.56 -5.88 3.58
C ASP A 160 -20.82 -6.31 4.86
N GLU A 161 -20.04 -7.38 4.77
CA GLU A 161 -19.15 -7.84 5.84
C GLU A 161 -18.04 -6.82 6.13
N GLY A 162 -17.40 -6.31 5.07
CA GLY A 162 -16.38 -5.27 5.19
C GLY A 162 -16.93 -3.98 5.80
N LYS A 163 -18.14 -3.57 5.39
CA LYS A 163 -18.85 -2.42 5.95
C LYS A 163 -19.07 -2.55 7.45
N VAL A 164 -19.43 -3.74 7.95
CA VAL A 164 -19.58 -3.98 9.39
C VAL A 164 -18.25 -3.79 10.12
N ALA A 165 -17.15 -4.33 9.59
CA ALA A 165 -15.83 -4.19 10.19
C ALA A 165 -15.31 -2.73 10.18
N LEU A 166 -15.54 -2.03 9.07
CA LEU A 166 -15.11 -0.65 8.84
C LEU A 166 -16.05 0.40 9.45
N GLY A 167 -17.29 0.02 9.78
CA GLY A 167 -18.33 0.91 10.33
C GLY A 167 -19.03 1.80 9.29
N ARG A 168 -18.72 1.66 8.00
CA ARG A 168 -19.29 2.42 6.88
C ARG A 168 -19.02 1.73 5.54
N ARG A 169 -19.77 2.09 4.51
CA ARG A 169 -19.47 1.67 3.13
C ARG A 169 -18.27 2.47 2.63
N GLU A 170 -17.21 1.80 2.24
CA GLU A 170 -16.02 2.49 1.71
C GLU A 170 -15.84 2.24 0.24
N ILE A 171 -15.60 3.31 -0.51
CA ILE A 171 -15.04 3.27 -1.85
C ILE A 171 -13.53 3.46 -1.72
N LEU A 172 -12.77 2.43 -2.08
CA LEU A 172 -11.32 2.41 -2.07
C LEU A 172 -10.77 2.62 -3.48
N ILE A 173 -9.81 3.53 -3.63
CA ILE A 173 -9.10 3.79 -4.89
C ILE A 173 -7.62 3.53 -4.65
N SER A 174 -7.07 2.51 -5.29
CA SER A 174 -5.65 2.15 -5.18
C SER A 174 -4.91 2.53 -6.44
N TRP A 175 -3.92 3.42 -6.32
CA TRP A 175 -3.04 3.83 -7.41
C TRP A 175 -1.73 3.07 -7.36
N ARG A 176 -1.38 2.41 -8.46
CA ARG A 176 -0.14 1.66 -8.65
C ARG A 176 1.05 2.63 -8.75
N GLY A 177 2.15 2.31 -8.07
CA GLY A 177 3.39 3.09 -8.13
C GLY A 177 4.39 2.61 -9.18
N THR A 178 5.66 3.00 -9.05
CA THR A 178 6.69 2.71 -10.06
C THR A 178 7.25 1.30 -9.94
N VAL A 179 7.74 0.77 -11.06
CA VAL A 179 8.38 -0.55 -11.10
C VAL A 179 9.83 -0.45 -10.65
N GLN A 180 10.20 -1.16 -9.57
CA GLN A 180 11.51 -1.63 -9.05
C GLN A 180 12.85 -0.89 -9.34
N THR A 181 12.90 0.26 -9.99
CA THR A 181 14.11 1.10 -10.12
C THR A 181 13.82 2.48 -9.57
N LEU A 182 14.72 3.02 -8.76
CA LEU A 182 14.68 4.42 -8.32
C LEU A 182 15.33 5.36 -9.35
N ASP A 183 15.93 4.80 -10.39
CA ASP A 183 16.56 5.53 -11.50
C ASP A 183 15.61 6.52 -12.17
N TRP A 184 14.29 6.34 -12.06
CA TRP A 184 13.31 7.31 -12.55
C TRP A 184 13.47 8.70 -11.94
N VAL A 185 14.02 8.80 -10.72
CA VAL A 185 14.25 10.10 -10.06
C VAL A 185 15.27 10.93 -10.84
N ASP A 186 16.25 10.27 -11.47
CA ASP A 186 17.26 10.93 -12.28
C ASP A 186 16.71 11.32 -13.67
N ASP A 187 15.77 10.53 -14.20
CA ASP A 187 15.12 10.77 -15.50
C ASP A 187 13.94 11.75 -15.42
N LEU A 188 13.55 12.18 -14.23
CA LEU A 188 12.39 13.05 -14.07
C LEU A 188 12.68 14.51 -14.40
N ASP A 189 11.81 15.04 -15.25
CA ASP A 189 11.64 16.45 -15.46
C ASP A 189 10.72 17.05 -14.38
N PHE A 190 11.24 17.99 -13.60
CA PHE A 190 10.54 18.65 -12.48
C PHE A 190 9.74 19.89 -12.88
N PHE A 191 9.35 20.03 -14.16
CA PHE A 191 8.50 21.15 -14.55
C PHE A 191 7.11 21.11 -13.93
N GLN A 192 6.62 22.31 -13.65
CA GLN A 192 5.31 22.58 -13.10
C GLN A 192 4.33 23.05 -14.18
N VAL A 193 3.10 22.57 -14.14
CA VAL A 193 2.01 22.94 -15.06
C VAL A 193 0.73 23.28 -14.31
N SER A 194 -0.10 24.13 -14.92
CA SER A 194 -1.45 24.38 -14.43
C SER A 194 -2.33 23.14 -14.63
N ALA A 195 -3.27 22.89 -13.72
CA ALA A 195 -4.22 21.79 -13.82
C ALA A 195 -5.68 22.27 -13.80
N PRO A 196 -6.15 22.98 -14.84
CA PRO A 196 -7.48 23.58 -14.86
C PRO A 196 -8.62 22.54 -14.78
N LYS A 197 -8.40 21.29 -15.23
CA LYS A 197 -9.37 20.20 -15.07
C LYS A 197 -9.61 19.86 -13.59
N ILE A 198 -8.57 19.95 -12.75
CA ILE A 198 -8.65 19.69 -11.31
C ILE A 198 -9.21 20.92 -10.59
N PHE A 199 -8.66 22.11 -10.88
CA PHE A 199 -8.95 23.34 -10.13
C PHE A 199 -10.03 24.23 -10.76
N ARG A 200 -10.99 23.64 -11.50
CA ARG A 200 -12.15 24.36 -12.07
C ARG A 200 -11.78 25.61 -12.88
N GLY A 201 -10.75 25.50 -13.72
CA GLY A 201 -10.24 26.60 -14.54
C GLY A 201 -9.26 27.54 -13.84
N ASN A 202 -9.07 27.43 -12.51
CA ASN A 202 -8.00 28.13 -11.82
C ASN A 202 -6.64 27.60 -12.29
N THR A 203 -5.77 28.51 -12.75
CA THR A 203 -4.44 28.20 -13.28
C THR A 203 -3.31 28.55 -12.32
N ASP A 204 -3.61 29.10 -11.13
CA ASP A 204 -2.60 29.47 -10.14
C ASP A 204 -1.95 28.24 -9.49
N PRO A 205 -2.70 27.21 -9.01
CA PRO A 205 -2.07 26.00 -8.49
C PRO A 205 -1.27 25.29 -9.58
N LYS A 206 0.02 25.09 -9.31
CA LYS A 206 0.88 24.33 -10.20
C LYS A 206 1.19 22.96 -9.63
N ILE A 207 1.22 21.97 -10.51
CA ILE A 207 1.54 20.59 -10.17
C ILE A 207 2.59 20.04 -11.11
N HIS A 208 3.29 18.99 -10.68
CA HIS A 208 4.29 18.33 -11.50
C HIS A 208 3.71 17.81 -12.82
N ARG A 209 4.40 18.09 -13.93
CA ARG A 209 3.95 17.74 -15.29
C ARG A 209 3.76 16.25 -15.47
N GLY A 210 4.69 15.43 -14.99
CA GLY A 210 4.60 13.96 -15.04
C GLY A 210 3.36 13.39 -14.35
N TRP A 211 3.10 13.79 -13.10
CA TRP A 211 1.93 13.34 -12.34
C TRP A 211 0.64 13.76 -13.03
N TYR A 212 0.57 15.00 -13.54
CA TYR A 212 -0.60 15.47 -14.27
C TYR A 212 -0.80 14.73 -15.59
N SER A 213 0.27 14.42 -16.32
CA SER A 213 0.20 13.70 -17.59
C SER A 213 -0.34 12.28 -17.37
N ILE A 214 0.20 11.52 -16.42
CA ILE A 214 -0.32 10.18 -16.08
C ILE A 214 -1.79 10.24 -15.65
N TYR A 215 -2.17 11.27 -14.89
CA TYR A 215 -3.53 11.40 -14.39
C TYR A 215 -4.56 11.77 -15.48
N SER A 216 -4.19 12.64 -16.42
CA SER A 216 -5.16 13.35 -17.28
C SER A 216 -5.01 13.13 -18.79
N SER A 217 -4.00 12.40 -19.24
CA SER A 217 -3.80 12.09 -20.66
C SER A 217 -4.82 11.06 -21.16
N GLU A 218 -5.20 11.21 -22.42
CA GLU A 218 -6.09 10.32 -23.15
C GLU A 218 -5.48 10.05 -24.53
N ASP A 219 -5.74 8.86 -25.08
CA ASP A 219 -5.44 8.51 -26.46
C ASP A 219 -6.72 7.95 -27.10
N PRO A 220 -7.37 8.70 -28.01
CA PRO A 220 -8.57 8.24 -28.70
C PRO A 220 -8.39 6.93 -29.49
N ARG A 221 -7.14 6.54 -29.79
CA ARG A 221 -6.81 5.29 -30.49
C ARG A 221 -6.58 4.12 -29.55
N SER A 222 -6.34 4.37 -28.25
CA SER A 222 -6.14 3.32 -27.26
C SER A 222 -7.48 2.66 -26.92
N PRO A 223 -7.56 1.31 -26.88
CA PRO A 223 -8.76 0.64 -26.39
C PRO A 223 -9.01 0.88 -24.90
N PHE A 224 -7.98 1.20 -24.12
CA PHE A 224 -8.02 1.34 -22.65
C PHE A 224 -8.00 2.79 -22.16
N ASN A 225 -7.50 3.73 -22.98
CA ASN A 225 -7.35 5.14 -22.61
C ASN A 225 -8.06 6.11 -23.55
N LYS A 226 -9.20 5.70 -24.12
CA LYS A 226 -10.11 6.63 -24.83
C LYS A 226 -10.50 7.83 -23.95
N THR A 227 -10.62 7.58 -22.66
CA THR A 227 -10.73 8.58 -21.60
C THR A 227 -9.54 8.45 -20.65
N SER A 228 -9.21 9.56 -20.00
CA SER A 228 -8.10 9.63 -19.05
C SER A 228 -8.33 8.76 -17.81
N ALA A 229 -7.24 8.38 -17.12
CA ALA A 229 -7.32 7.65 -15.84
C ALA A 229 -8.20 8.39 -14.82
N ARG A 230 -8.05 9.72 -14.76
CA ARG A 230 -8.93 10.63 -14.02
C ARG A 230 -10.41 10.37 -14.30
N ASP A 231 -10.81 10.38 -15.57
CA ASP A 231 -12.21 10.30 -15.93
C ASP A 231 -12.78 8.89 -15.70
N GLN A 232 -11.99 7.84 -15.95
CA GLN A 232 -12.35 6.45 -15.61
C GLN A 232 -12.65 6.29 -14.12
N VAL A 233 -11.82 6.90 -13.25
CA VAL A 233 -11.98 6.86 -11.80
C VAL A 233 -13.17 7.69 -11.34
N ILE A 234 -13.32 8.91 -11.84
CA ILE A 234 -14.42 9.80 -11.46
C ILE A 234 -15.78 9.21 -11.84
N GLU A 235 -15.87 8.59 -13.02
CA GLU A 235 -17.09 7.91 -13.48
C GLU A 235 -17.52 6.83 -12.48
N GLU A 236 -16.59 5.98 -12.06
CA GLU A 236 -16.88 4.87 -11.17
C GLU A 236 -17.17 5.33 -9.74
N VAL A 237 -16.44 6.33 -9.24
CA VAL A 237 -16.75 6.97 -7.95
C VAL A 237 -18.15 7.54 -7.94
N LYS A 238 -18.58 8.20 -9.03
CA LYS A 238 -19.97 8.71 -9.15
C LYS A 238 -20.99 7.59 -9.17
N ARG A 239 -20.72 6.50 -9.91
CA ARG A 239 -21.59 5.32 -9.98
C ARG A 239 -21.79 4.71 -8.60
N LEU A 240 -20.70 4.45 -7.87
CA LEU A 240 -20.74 3.89 -6.52
C LEU A 240 -21.37 4.84 -5.48
N ALA A 241 -21.07 6.13 -5.55
CA ALA A 241 -21.69 7.11 -4.65
C ALA A 241 -23.21 7.20 -4.84
N GLU A 242 -23.70 7.02 -6.07
CA GLU A 242 -25.14 6.96 -6.37
C GLU A 242 -25.76 5.62 -5.93
N GLU A 243 -25.07 4.50 -6.19
CA GLU A 243 -25.49 3.15 -5.78
C GLU A 243 -25.71 3.07 -4.26
N TYR A 244 -24.79 3.62 -3.47
CA TYR A 244 -24.81 3.56 -2.00
C TYR A 244 -25.27 4.87 -1.33
N LYS A 245 -26.01 5.74 -2.04
CA LYS A 245 -26.44 7.06 -1.53
C LYS A 245 -27.31 7.03 -0.27
N SER A 246 -27.92 5.89 0.05
CA SER A 246 -28.73 5.67 1.27
C SER A 246 -27.91 5.21 2.47
N GLU A 247 -26.61 4.95 2.28
CA GLU A 247 -25.69 4.50 3.32
C GLU A 247 -24.74 5.62 3.75
N GLU A 248 -24.10 5.46 4.92
CA GLU A 248 -22.94 6.28 5.26
C GLU A 248 -21.74 5.81 4.43
N ILE A 249 -21.26 6.68 3.54
CA ILE A 249 -20.14 6.40 2.63
C ILE A 249 -18.87 7.18 3.00
N SER A 250 -17.71 6.63 2.65
CA SER A 250 -16.44 7.36 2.63
C SER A 250 -15.62 6.96 1.39
N ILE A 251 -14.72 7.84 0.95
CA ILE A 251 -13.76 7.53 -0.11
C ILE A 251 -12.36 7.49 0.50
N THR A 252 -11.65 6.39 0.27
CA THR A 252 -10.26 6.23 0.69
C THR A 252 -9.37 6.03 -0.52
N ILE A 253 -8.29 6.79 -0.60
CA ILE A 253 -7.27 6.69 -1.63
C ILE A 253 -6.01 6.13 -1.00
N THR A 254 -5.36 5.19 -1.69
CA THR A 254 -4.05 4.69 -1.29
C THR A 254 -3.11 4.60 -2.48
N GLY A 255 -1.82 4.67 -2.20
CA GLY A 255 -0.79 4.59 -3.21
C GLY A 255 0.59 4.70 -2.60
N HIS A 256 1.58 4.25 -3.36
CA HIS A 256 2.98 4.30 -2.99
C HIS A 256 3.80 4.97 -4.09
N SER A 257 4.81 5.76 -3.74
CA SER A 257 5.72 6.40 -4.71
C SER A 257 4.95 7.24 -5.73
N MET A 258 5.11 7.05 -7.04
CA MET A 258 4.27 7.68 -8.08
C MET A 258 2.77 7.52 -7.81
N GLY A 259 2.32 6.35 -7.34
CA GLY A 259 0.91 6.10 -7.01
C GLY A 259 0.43 6.99 -5.87
N ALA A 260 1.31 7.33 -4.93
CA ALA A 260 0.99 8.28 -3.87
C ALA A 260 0.83 9.72 -4.39
N ALA A 261 1.68 10.14 -5.34
CA ALA A 261 1.59 11.45 -5.97
C ALA A 261 0.31 11.62 -6.80
N VAL A 262 -0.01 10.62 -7.64
CA VAL A 262 -1.24 10.64 -8.44
C VAL A 262 -2.47 10.48 -7.55
N GLY A 263 -2.41 9.64 -6.51
CA GLY A 263 -3.46 9.52 -5.49
C GLY A 263 -3.75 10.84 -4.77
N THR A 264 -2.72 11.65 -4.50
CA THR A 264 -2.88 13.01 -3.95
C THR A 264 -3.68 13.91 -4.89
N LEU A 265 -3.34 13.92 -6.19
CA LEU A 265 -4.07 14.69 -7.20
C LEU A 265 -5.53 14.23 -7.28
N ASN A 266 -5.76 12.92 -7.29
CA ASN A 266 -7.09 12.33 -7.35
C ASN A 266 -7.96 12.69 -6.15
N ALA A 267 -7.41 12.63 -4.93
CA ALA A 267 -8.14 13.00 -3.72
C ALA A 267 -8.54 14.48 -3.71
N ILE A 268 -7.65 15.37 -4.13
CA ILE A 268 -7.94 16.81 -4.27
C ILE A 268 -8.99 17.05 -5.34
N ASP A 269 -8.85 16.45 -6.53
CA ASP A 269 -9.80 16.58 -7.63
C ASP A 269 -11.21 16.16 -7.23
N ILE A 270 -11.33 15.01 -6.55
CA ILE A 270 -12.61 14.51 -6.04
C ILE A 270 -13.31 15.55 -5.14
N VAL A 271 -12.58 16.16 -4.21
CA VAL A 271 -13.16 17.11 -3.24
C VAL A 271 -13.38 18.49 -3.86
N VAL A 272 -12.40 19.02 -4.59
CA VAL A 272 -12.50 20.31 -5.30
C VAL A 272 -13.71 20.30 -6.22
N ASN A 273 -13.92 19.21 -6.96
CA ASN A 273 -15.04 19.11 -7.89
C ASN A 273 -16.35 18.59 -7.27
N GLY A 274 -16.36 18.20 -5.99
CA GLY A 274 -17.55 17.74 -5.29
C GLY A 274 -18.04 16.37 -5.75
N PHE A 275 -17.15 15.55 -6.33
CA PHE A 275 -17.47 14.18 -6.75
C PHE A 275 -17.71 13.24 -5.56
N ASN A 276 -17.23 13.61 -4.37
CA ASN A 276 -17.50 12.93 -3.11
C ASN A 276 -18.91 13.16 -2.54
N LYS A 277 -19.75 14.01 -3.16
CA LYS A 277 -21.12 14.31 -2.65
C LYS A 277 -21.16 14.71 -1.16
N GLY A 278 -20.09 15.33 -0.67
CA GLY A 278 -19.95 15.75 0.73
C GLY A 278 -19.41 14.69 1.70
N CYS A 279 -19.16 13.45 1.27
CA CYS A 279 -18.57 12.44 2.15
C CYS A 279 -17.08 12.68 2.43
N LEU A 280 -16.57 12.11 3.51
CA LEU A 280 -15.15 12.24 3.89
C LEU A 280 -14.26 11.54 2.87
N VAL A 281 -13.24 12.25 2.40
CA VAL A 281 -12.18 11.72 1.54
C VAL A 281 -10.89 11.64 2.34
N THR A 282 -10.26 10.47 2.39
CA THR A 282 -9.00 10.25 3.11
C THR A 282 -7.97 9.62 2.19
N ALA A 283 -6.73 10.10 2.20
CA ALA A 283 -5.64 9.45 1.49
C ALA A 283 -4.60 8.91 2.48
N PHE A 284 -4.25 7.64 2.37
CA PHE A 284 -3.13 7.00 3.07
C PHE A 284 -2.03 6.71 2.05
N LEU A 285 -0.95 7.48 2.12
CA LEU A 285 0.03 7.55 1.05
C LEU A 285 1.41 7.18 1.58
N PHE A 286 2.14 6.36 0.84
CA PHE A 286 3.44 5.83 1.27
C PHE A 286 4.54 6.36 0.36
N ALA A 287 5.65 6.80 0.96
CA ALA A 287 6.80 7.33 0.22
C ALA A 287 6.40 8.36 -0.84
N SER A 288 5.46 9.25 -0.52
CA SER A 288 4.88 10.19 -1.48
C SER A 288 5.90 11.27 -1.85
N PRO A 289 6.32 11.40 -3.12
CA PRO A 289 7.03 12.59 -3.55
C PRO A 289 6.09 13.81 -3.48
N LYS A 290 6.66 15.01 -3.53
CA LYS A 290 5.92 16.27 -3.57
C LYS A 290 5.21 16.44 -4.90
N VAL A 291 4.05 17.08 -4.86
CA VAL A 291 3.08 17.05 -5.97
C VAL A 291 2.89 18.39 -6.65
N GLY A 292 2.84 19.48 -5.89
CA GLY A 292 2.62 20.82 -6.41
C GLY A 292 3.26 21.92 -5.57
N ASP A 293 3.06 23.14 -6.03
CA ASP A 293 3.63 24.36 -5.45
C ASP A 293 2.90 24.83 -4.17
N SER A 294 3.25 26.02 -3.70
CA SER A 294 2.60 26.64 -2.53
C SER A 294 1.12 26.99 -2.80
N ASN A 295 0.75 27.34 -4.03
CA ASN A 295 -0.65 27.59 -4.40
C ASN A 295 -1.47 26.30 -4.38
N PHE A 296 -0.88 25.17 -4.81
CA PHE A 296 -1.45 23.84 -4.63
C PHE A 296 -1.67 23.49 -3.15
N LYS A 297 -0.69 23.78 -2.27
CA LYS A 297 -0.85 23.62 -0.82
C LYS A 297 -1.96 24.50 -0.23
N ASN A 298 -2.09 25.73 -0.70
CA ASN A 298 -3.17 26.63 -0.28
C ASN A 298 -4.53 26.10 -0.74
N ALA A 299 -4.63 25.60 -1.97
CA ALA A 299 -5.85 24.98 -2.48
C ALA A 299 -6.27 23.77 -1.64
N PHE A 300 -5.31 22.92 -1.24
CA PHE A 300 -5.55 21.79 -0.32
C PHE A 300 -6.05 22.25 1.06
N SER A 301 -5.42 23.27 1.65
CA SER A 301 -5.69 23.71 3.03
C SER A 301 -7.13 24.21 3.24
N ASN A 302 -7.82 24.57 2.16
CA ASN A 302 -9.21 25.02 2.17
C ASN A 302 -10.24 23.88 2.04
N LEU A 303 -9.81 22.62 1.96
CA LEU A 303 -10.69 21.47 1.72
C LEU A 303 -11.04 20.75 3.04
N GLU A 304 -12.15 21.16 3.67
CA GLU A 304 -12.57 20.63 4.98
C GLU A 304 -12.86 19.12 5.00
N ASN A 305 -13.31 18.55 3.89
CA ASN A 305 -13.67 17.13 3.76
C ASN A 305 -12.54 16.25 3.20
N LEU A 306 -11.30 16.76 3.15
CA LEU A 306 -10.13 16.02 2.70
C LEU A 306 -9.12 15.85 3.82
N ARG A 307 -8.62 14.63 4.00
CA ARG A 307 -7.52 14.30 4.91
C ARG A 307 -6.46 13.50 4.18
N ILE A 308 -5.19 13.81 4.44
CA ILE A 308 -4.06 13.11 3.82
C ILE A 308 -3.06 12.76 4.93
N LEU A 309 -2.76 11.48 5.06
CA LEU A 309 -1.68 10.94 5.88
C LEU A 309 -0.60 10.41 4.96
N ARG A 310 0.61 10.94 5.08
CA ARG A 310 1.81 10.47 4.39
C ARG A 310 2.66 9.65 5.36
N VAL A 311 3.05 8.45 4.98
CA VAL A 311 4.03 7.63 5.69
C VAL A 311 5.35 7.73 4.95
N SER A 312 6.39 8.21 5.62
CA SER A 312 7.74 8.31 5.10
C SER A 312 8.71 7.53 5.96
N ASN A 313 9.77 7.01 5.35
CA ASN A 313 10.84 6.30 6.06
C ASN A 313 12.09 7.19 6.13
N ALA A 314 12.74 7.24 7.29
CA ALA A 314 13.79 8.20 7.60
C ALA A 314 14.97 8.23 6.60
N LEU A 315 15.29 7.10 5.96
CA LEU A 315 16.34 7.02 4.94
C LEU A 315 15.81 6.96 3.49
N ASP A 316 14.48 6.99 3.30
CA ASP A 316 13.90 7.11 1.97
C ASP A 316 13.99 8.55 1.47
N ILE A 317 14.62 8.74 0.32
CA ILE A 317 14.83 10.06 -0.27
C ILE A 317 13.65 10.53 -1.11
N VAL A 318 12.80 9.61 -1.61
CA VAL A 318 11.73 9.94 -2.56
C VAL A 318 10.78 11.03 -2.06
N PRO A 319 10.35 11.03 -0.78
CA PRO A 319 9.49 12.09 -0.25
C PRO A 319 10.07 13.51 -0.35
N ASN A 320 11.40 13.64 -0.45
CA ASN A 320 12.06 14.94 -0.56
C ASN A 320 11.97 15.54 -1.98
N TYR A 321 11.67 14.72 -2.99
CA TYR A 321 11.63 15.13 -4.39
C TYR A 321 10.23 15.56 -4.83
N PRO A 322 10.12 16.56 -5.73
CA PRO A 322 11.20 17.46 -6.16
C PRO A 322 11.58 18.45 -5.06
N MET A 323 12.87 18.82 -4.94
CA MET A 323 13.33 19.61 -3.79
C MET A 323 12.98 21.11 -3.86
N ILE A 324 12.92 21.69 -5.06
CA ILE A 324 12.81 23.15 -5.27
C ILE A 324 11.40 23.51 -5.73
N ASP A 325 10.79 24.53 -5.13
CA ASP A 325 9.47 25.09 -5.50
C ASP A 325 8.26 24.14 -5.35
N TYR A 326 8.41 23.04 -4.63
CA TYR A 326 7.32 22.13 -4.26
C TYR A 326 7.01 22.17 -2.76
N SER A 327 5.73 22.04 -2.43
CA SER A 327 5.23 22.08 -1.07
C SER A 327 4.65 20.73 -0.62
N GLU A 328 4.89 20.42 0.65
CA GLU A 328 4.29 19.29 1.32
C GLU A 328 2.90 19.61 1.88
N ILE A 329 1.99 18.64 1.76
CA ILE A 329 0.62 18.70 2.24
C ILE A 329 0.25 17.48 3.07
N GLY A 330 -0.80 17.59 3.88
CA GLY A 330 -1.23 16.53 4.79
C GLY A 330 -0.38 16.41 6.05
N VAL A 331 -0.70 15.39 6.85
CA VAL A 331 0.01 15.00 8.08
C VAL A 331 1.03 13.92 7.74
N GLU A 332 2.21 13.97 8.35
CA GLU A 332 3.28 13.00 8.09
C GLU A 332 3.55 12.10 9.30
N LEU A 333 3.63 10.79 9.05
CA LEU A 333 4.18 9.77 9.94
C LEU A 333 5.59 9.41 9.46
N VAL A 334 6.61 9.87 10.17
CA VAL A 334 8.00 9.47 9.89
C VAL A 334 8.33 8.21 10.70
N ILE A 335 8.48 7.08 10.01
CA ILE A 335 9.01 5.85 10.59
C ILE A 335 10.53 5.78 10.38
N ASP A 336 11.20 4.96 11.19
CA ASP A 336 12.64 4.72 11.07
C ASP A 336 12.89 3.21 11.07
N THR A 337 13.04 2.63 9.88
CA THR A 337 13.25 1.19 9.73
C THR A 337 14.66 0.76 10.09
N THR A 338 15.61 1.68 10.28
CA THR A 338 16.97 1.37 10.75
C THR A 338 16.97 0.81 12.17
N LYS A 339 15.92 1.12 12.95
CA LYS A 339 15.71 0.59 14.30
C LYS A 339 15.28 -0.89 14.30
N SER A 340 14.86 -1.44 13.16
CA SER A 340 14.42 -2.83 13.06
C SER A 340 15.58 -3.80 13.22
N ARG A 341 15.46 -4.73 14.18
CA ARG A 341 16.42 -5.84 14.31
C ARG A 341 16.31 -6.90 13.21
N TYR A 342 15.25 -6.86 12.41
CA TYR A 342 14.94 -7.87 11.38
C TYR A 342 15.59 -7.56 10.03
N LEU A 343 15.80 -6.28 9.73
CA LEU A 343 16.30 -5.82 8.43
C LEU A 343 17.82 -5.88 8.35
N LYS A 344 18.34 -6.10 7.14
CA LYS A 344 19.78 -5.99 6.83
C LYS A 344 20.29 -4.57 7.08
N VAL A 345 21.52 -4.47 7.58
CA VAL A 345 22.21 -3.21 7.84
C VAL A 345 23.65 -3.31 7.29
N PRO A 346 24.12 -2.37 6.46
CA PRO A 346 23.36 -1.25 5.90
C PRO A 346 22.28 -1.73 4.91
N GLY A 347 21.18 -0.97 4.81
CA GLY A 347 20.21 -1.13 3.72
C GLY A 347 20.65 -0.38 2.46
N ASP A 348 19.80 -0.41 1.42
CA ASP A 348 19.95 0.37 0.19
C ASP A 348 18.70 1.21 -0.11
N VAL A 349 18.81 2.12 -1.09
CA VAL A 349 17.71 3.02 -1.50
C VAL A 349 16.43 2.27 -1.87
N ARG A 350 16.53 1.07 -2.47
CA ARG A 350 15.37 0.25 -2.83
C ARG A 350 14.68 -0.32 -1.59
N SER A 351 15.47 -0.78 -0.62
CA SER A 351 14.96 -1.29 0.64
C SER A 351 14.31 -0.19 1.47
N TRP A 352 14.88 1.01 1.53
CA TRP A 352 14.30 2.14 2.27
C TRP A 352 12.99 2.62 1.65
N HIS A 353 12.91 2.59 0.32
CA HIS A 353 11.72 2.95 -0.46
C HIS A 353 10.70 1.82 -0.62
N SER A 354 10.96 0.61 -0.14
CA SER A 354 10.01 -0.50 -0.32
C SER A 354 8.73 -0.29 0.50
N LEU A 355 7.58 -0.52 -0.12
CA LEU A 355 6.28 -0.44 0.55
C LEU A 355 6.14 -1.50 1.65
N GLU A 356 6.65 -2.71 1.42
CA GLU A 356 6.67 -3.77 2.44
C GLU A 356 7.57 -3.40 3.62
N VAL A 357 8.70 -2.72 3.37
CA VAL A 357 9.56 -2.18 4.42
C VAL A 357 8.88 -1.03 5.17
N HIS A 358 8.12 -0.18 4.48
CA HIS A 358 7.31 0.84 5.13
C HIS A 358 6.26 0.22 6.06
N MET A 359 5.51 -0.79 5.60
CA MET A 359 4.51 -1.48 6.42
C MET A 359 5.14 -2.23 7.59
N HIS A 360 6.32 -2.83 7.42
CA HIS A 360 7.11 -3.40 8.50
C HIS A 360 7.51 -2.34 9.54
N GLY A 361 7.96 -1.17 9.06
CA GLY A 361 8.24 -0.01 9.89
C GLY A 361 7.03 0.42 10.71
N VAL A 362 5.88 0.59 10.06
CA VAL A 362 4.60 0.92 10.72
C VAL A 362 4.21 -0.16 11.72
N ALA A 363 4.38 -1.44 11.41
CA ALA A 363 4.06 -2.53 12.34
C ALA A 363 4.89 -2.48 13.63
N GLY A 364 6.16 -2.00 13.55
CA GLY A 364 7.07 -1.97 14.68
C GLY A 364 7.39 -0.60 15.29
N PHE A 365 6.85 0.49 14.74
CA PHE A 365 7.15 1.86 15.15
C PHE A 365 6.71 2.15 16.59
N GLN A 366 7.64 2.62 17.43
CA GLN A 366 7.39 2.84 18.86
C GLN A 366 7.15 4.31 19.24
N GLY A 367 7.17 5.22 18.26
CA GLY A 367 7.18 6.66 18.48
C GLY A 367 8.53 7.29 18.10
N ALA A 368 8.53 8.58 17.77
CA ALA A 368 9.72 9.27 17.28
C ALA A 368 10.80 9.37 18.36
N ASN A 369 10.36 9.62 19.61
CA ASN A 369 11.23 9.83 20.75
C ASN A 369 11.59 8.55 21.53
N LYS A 370 11.06 7.38 21.12
CA LYS A 370 11.41 6.10 21.75
C LYS A 370 12.58 5.42 21.03
N CYS A 371 13.50 4.88 21.82
CA CYS A 371 14.55 3.99 21.35
C CYS A 371 13.97 2.59 21.17
N GLY A 372 14.20 1.98 20.01
CA GLY A 372 13.89 0.57 19.75
C GLY A 372 12.79 0.33 18.71
N PHE A 373 12.53 -0.95 18.48
CA PHE A 373 11.57 -1.47 17.51
C PHE A 373 10.95 -2.74 18.08
N LYS A 374 9.62 -2.80 18.09
CA LYS A 374 8.85 -3.97 18.53
C LYS A 374 7.59 -4.04 17.69
N LEU A 375 7.35 -5.17 17.04
CA LEU A 375 6.11 -5.42 16.30
C LEU A 375 4.93 -5.37 17.30
N GLU A 376 4.02 -4.42 17.10
CA GLU A 376 2.81 -4.24 17.91
C GLU A 376 1.59 -4.92 17.28
N VAL A 377 1.72 -5.39 16.04
CA VAL A 377 0.68 -6.14 15.31
C VAL A 377 1.31 -7.36 14.67
N GLY A 378 0.51 -8.43 14.52
CA GLY A 378 0.92 -9.68 13.88
C GLY A 378 1.08 -9.54 12.36
N ARG A 379 2.14 -8.85 11.91
CA ARG A 379 2.56 -8.79 10.51
C ARG A 379 3.76 -9.73 10.31
N ASP A 380 3.66 -10.64 9.35
CA ASP A 380 4.74 -11.57 9.04
C ASP A 380 5.93 -10.81 8.45
N ILE A 381 7.12 -11.04 9.02
CA ILE A 381 8.35 -10.36 8.57
C ILE A 381 8.74 -10.80 7.16
N SER A 382 8.37 -12.01 6.72
CA SER A 382 8.73 -12.55 5.40
C SER A 382 8.22 -11.70 4.23
N LEU A 383 7.13 -10.94 4.44
CA LEU A 383 6.56 -10.03 3.44
C LEU A 383 7.56 -8.98 2.94
N VAL A 384 8.53 -8.59 3.78
CA VAL A 384 9.63 -7.68 3.42
C VAL A 384 10.42 -8.20 2.21
N ASN A 385 10.57 -9.51 2.06
CA ASN A 385 11.32 -10.14 0.97
C ASN A 385 10.46 -10.47 -0.27
N LYS A 386 9.19 -10.01 -0.35
CA LYS A 386 8.34 -10.26 -1.55
C LYS A 386 9.09 -9.96 -2.84
N HIS A 387 9.70 -8.78 -2.90
CA HIS A 387 10.34 -8.21 -4.09
C HIS A 387 11.81 -7.83 -3.86
N LEU A 388 12.37 -8.18 -2.71
CA LEU A 388 13.69 -7.74 -2.26
C LEU A 388 14.41 -8.83 -1.46
N ASP A 389 15.67 -8.54 -1.15
CA ASP A 389 16.49 -9.24 -0.17
C ASP A 389 16.82 -8.32 1.03
N ALA A 390 15.81 -7.92 1.79
CA ALA A 390 15.93 -6.89 2.82
C ALA A 390 15.96 -7.45 4.26
N LEU A 391 15.50 -8.68 4.49
CA LEU A 391 15.61 -9.37 5.78
C LEU A 391 16.99 -9.95 5.99
N LYS A 392 17.45 -10.03 7.24
CA LYS A 392 18.71 -10.72 7.59
C LYS A 392 18.62 -12.20 7.25
N ASP A 393 19.73 -12.76 6.78
CA ASP A 393 19.80 -14.16 6.34
C ASP A 393 19.52 -15.16 7.47
N GLU A 394 19.71 -14.76 8.74
CA GLU A 394 19.40 -15.58 9.92
C GLU A 394 17.92 -15.97 10.04
N TYR A 395 17.02 -15.23 9.39
CA TYR A 395 15.59 -15.56 9.34
C TYR A 395 15.25 -16.56 8.22
N CYS A 396 16.22 -16.92 7.36
CA CYS A 396 16.08 -17.94 6.31
C CYS A 396 14.87 -17.76 5.39
N VAL A 397 14.51 -16.51 5.09
CA VAL A 397 13.45 -16.16 4.13
C VAL A 397 14.07 -15.93 2.76
N PRO A 398 13.67 -16.67 1.70
CA PRO A 398 14.17 -16.44 0.36
C PRO A 398 13.93 -15.00 -0.11
N ALA A 399 14.90 -14.44 -0.84
CA ALA A 399 14.73 -13.14 -1.49
C ALA A 399 13.78 -13.23 -2.69
N CYS A 400 13.09 -12.13 -2.99
CA CYS A 400 12.23 -11.98 -4.16
C CYS A 400 11.26 -13.16 -4.37
N TRP A 401 10.64 -13.65 -3.29
CA TRP A 401 9.86 -14.88 -3.32
C TRP A 401 8.50 -14.73 -4.01
N TRP A 402 8.01 -13.50 -4.22
CA TRP A 402 6.76 -13.26 -4.94
C TRP A 402 6.97 -13.45 -6.44
N VAL A 403 6.62 -14.65 -6.92
CA VAL A 403 6.71 -15.02 -8.32
C VAL A 403 5.61 -16.00 -8.67
N GLU A 404 5.06 -15.87 -9.88
CA GLU A 404 4.14 -16.86 -10.42
C GLU A 404 4.80 -18.22 -10.55
N LYS A 405 4.03 -19.28 -10.29
CA LYS A 405 4.50 -20.64 -10.51
C LYS A 405 4.98 -20.77 -11.96
N ASN A 406 6.21 -21.25 -12.15
CA ASN A 406 6.83 -21.39 -13.47
C ASN A 406 6.85 -20.07 -14.30
N ASN A 407 6.85 -18.91 -13.65
CA ASN A 407 6.71 -17.59 -14.28
C ASN A 407 5.45 -17.45 -15.17
N GLY A 408 4.36 -18.15 -14.81
CA GLY A 408 3.09 -18.12 -15.55
C GLY A 408 3.04 -19.07 -16.75
N MET A 409 4.08 -19.87 -17.00
CA MET A 409 4.01 -20.94 -18.00
C MET A 409 3.15 -22.09 -17.47
N VAL A 410 2.15 -22.51 -18.24
CA VAL A 410 1.19 -23.56 -17.87
C VAL A 410 1.15 -24.65 -18.95
N GLN A 411 1.35 -25.90 -18.52
CA GLN A 411 1.21 -27.06 -19.40
C GLN A 411 -0.26 -27.30 -19.73
N GLN A 412 -0.55 -27.48 -21.01
CA GLN A 412 -1.87 -27.80 -21.55
C GLN A 412 -2.08 -29.32 -21.62
N ASP A 413 -3.32 -29.75 -21.80
CA ASP A 413 -3.69 -31.18 -21.87
C ASP A 413 -3.01 -31.93 -23.03
N ASP A 414 -2.64 -31.23 -24.10
CA ASP A 414 -1.91 -31.79 -25.25
C ASP A 414 -0.38 -31.85 -25.03
N GLY A 415 0.09 -31.42 -23.86
CA GLY A 415 1.50 -31.39 -23.47
C GLY A 415 2.25 -30.12 -23.88
N SER A 416 1.63 -29.21 -24.64
CA SER A 416 2.20 -27.90 -24.96
C SER A 416 2.26 -26.99 -23.73
N TRP A 417 3.02 -25.89 -23.81
CA TRP A 417 3.14 -24.92 -22.73
C TRP A 417 2.81 -23.52 -23.23
N ASN A 418 1.85 -22.87 -22.56
CA ASN A 418 1.43 -21.51 -22.89
C ASN A 418 1.72 -20.56 -21.73
N LEU A 419 2.05 -19.32 -22.05
CA LEU A 419 2.16 -18.25 -21.06
C LEU A 419 0.74 -17.77 -20.70
N MET A 420 0.32 -18.08 -19.48
CA MET A 420 -0.98 -17.71 -18.89
C MET A 420 -0.73 -16.75 -17.73
N ASP A 421 -0.28 -15.54 -18.06
CA ASP A 421 0.16 -14.52 -17.09
C ASP A 421 -0.77 -13.29 -17.03
N HIS A 422 -1.98 -13.45 -17.55
CA HIS A 422 -3.11 -12.53 -17.50
C HIS A 422 -4.42 -13.33 -17.50
N GLU A 423 -5.28 -13.07 -16.53
CA GLU A 423 -6.67 -13.50 -16.49
C GLU A 423 -7.54 -12.44 -17.15
N ASN A 424 -8.39 -12.84 -18.10
CA ASN A 424 -9.39 -11.94 -18.65
C ASN A 424 -10.41 -11.62 -17.56
N ASP A 425 -10.85 -10.36 -17.49
CA ASP A 425 -12.09 -10.06 -16.78
C ASP A 425 -13.24 -10.57 -17.65
N ASP A 426 -14.13 -11.39 -17.08
CA ASP A 426 -15.41 -11.66 -17.73
C ASP A 426 -16.15 -10.32 -17.82
N ASP A 427 -16.34 -9.83 -19.04
CA ASP A 427 -17.07 -8.60 -19.34
C ASP A 427 -18.52 -8.73 -18.85
N ASP A 428 -18.80 -8.32 -17.62
CA ASP A 428 -20.11 -7.93 -17.16
C ASP A 428 -20.02 -6.51 -16.58
N ASP A 429 -20.16 -5.52 -17.46
CA ASP A 429 -20.89 -4.27 -17.23
C ASP A 429 -21.31 -3.62 -18.56
#